data_AF-A0A8B8BKL2-F1
#
_entry.id   AF-A0A8B8BKL2-F1
#
_cell.length_a   1.000
_cell.length_b   1.000
_cell.length_c   1.000
_cell.angle_alpha   90.00
_cell.angle_beta   90.00
_cell.angle_gamma   90.00
#
_symmetry.space_group_name_H-M   'P 1'
#
loop_
_entity.id
_entity.type
_entity.pdbx_description
1 polymer ?
#
loop_
_entity_poly.entity_id
_entity_poly.type
_entity_poly.pdbx_seq_one_letter_code
_entity_poly.pdbx_strand_id
1 'polypeptide(L)'
;MKVEIDKHLISFVIIGICLLQGAQAIIMPIAWAFSKTRLKIIHEILDGAHSQIKVAVSSESEFVNEGDDFVAYCNITGLRPYDILRIKVQWLHNGKRISDYCKLLDYDLYSKYSCRLLSPKPGDLIVEQTILNVQLEDAGFLECEVVEAMREYSQIIGKDIEAKQSVPIRIRGRTEDIQRR
;
A
#
# COMPACT_ATOMS: atom_id res chain seq x y z
N MET A 1 20.08 -31.82 -5.83
CA MET A 1 19.27 -32.68 -6.73
C MET A 1 17.87 -32.04 -6.79
N LYS A 2 17.58 -31.28 -7.85
CA LYS A 2 16.31 -30.56 -8.01
C LYS A 2 15.25 -31.58 -8.45
N VAL A 3 14.23 -31.80 -7.63
CA VAL A 3 13.06 -32.60 -8.02
C VAL A 3 12.11 -31.65 -8.74
N GLU A 4 12.15 -31.68 -10.07
CA GLU A 4 11.19 -30.99 -10.93
C GLU A 4 9.92 -31.84 -10.96
N ILE A 5 8.94 -31.48 -10.12
CA ILE A 5 7.62 -32.12 -10.14
C ILE A 5 6.83 -31.47 -11.27
N ASP A 6 6.65 -32.25 -12.34
CA ASP A 6 5.93 -31.86 -13.54
C ASP A 6 4.45 -31.54 -13.21
N LYS A 7 4.02 -30.31 -13.53
CA LYS A 7 2.67 -29.80 -13.29
C LYS A 7 1.61 -30.64 -14.01
N HIS A 8 1.97 -31.32 -15.10
CA HIS A 8 1.07 -32.21 -15.82
C HIS A 8 0.76 -33.48 -15.03
N LEU A 9 1.71 -34.01 -14.26
CA LEU A 9 1.52 -35.21 -13.43
C LEU A 9 0.48 -34.98 -12.32
N ILE A 10 0.48 -33.78 -11.72
CA ILE A 10 -0.50 -33.40 -10.69
C ILE A 10 -1.91 -33.31 -11.27
N SER A 11 -2.06 -32.79 -12.49
CA SER A 11 -3.36 -32.67 -13.16
C SER A 11 -3.97 -34.04 -13.48
N PHE A 12 -3.15 -34.99 -13.97
CA PHE A 12 -3.61 -36.36 -14.25
C PHE A 12 -4.04 -37.12 -13.00
N VAL A 13 -3.35 -36.94 -11.87
CA VAL A 13 -3.72 -37.59 -10.60
C VAL A 13 -5.06 -37.06 -10.07
N ILE A 14 -5.32 -35.77 -10.20
CA ILE A 14 -6.59 -35.17 -9.75
C ILE A 14 -7.77 -35.65 -10.61
N ILE A 15 -7.59 -35.69 -11.93
CA ILE A 15 -8.64 -36.16 -12.86
C ILE A 15 -8.91 -37.66 -12.68
N GLY A 16 -7.87 -38.47 -12.45
CA GLY A 16 -8.01 -39.90 -12.17
C GLY A 16 -8.75 -40.20 -10.86
N ILE A 17 -8.54 -39.39 -9.82
CA ILE A 17 -9.25 -39.51 -8.53
C ILE A 17 -10.73 -39.09 -8.67
N CYS A 18 -11.03 -38.11 -9.53
CA CYS A 18 -12.41 -37.70 -9.81
C CYS A 18 -13.21 -38.75 -10.61
N LEU A 19 -12.57 -39.48 -11.53
CA LEU A 19 -13.25 -40.52 -12.33
C LEU A 19 -13.53 -41.81 -11.55
N LEU A 20 -12.86 -42.04 -10.42
CA LEU A 20 -13.09 -43.17 -9.52
C LEU A 20 -14.20 -42.92 -8.47
N GLN A 21 -14.95 -41.81 -8.58
CA GLN A 21 -16.08 -41.45 -7.70
C GLN A 21 -17.34 -42.30 -7.91
N GLY A 22 -17.21 -43.62 -7.78
CA GLY A 22 -18.32 -44.57 -7.62
C GLY A 22 -18.58 -44.99 -6.17
N ALA A 23 -17.87 -44.43 -5.18
CA ALA A 23 -17.97 -44.87 -3.79
C ALA A 23 -18.13 -43.68 -2.82
N GLN A 24 -19.38 -43.29 -2.57
CA GLN A 24 -19.76 -42.40 -1.46
C GLN A 24 -19.70 -43.19 -0.14
N ALA A 25 -18.71 -42.92 0.72
CA ALA A 25 -18.84 -43.06 2.18
C ALA A 25 -17.57 -42.67 2.98
N ILE A 26 -16.38 -42.67 2.38
CA ILE A 26 -15.11 -42.54 3.17
C ILE A 26 -14.48 -41.13 3.06
N ILE A 27 -15.06 -40.23 2.27
CA ILE A 27 -14.39 -38.98 1.84
C ILE A 27 -14.53 -37.83 2.87
N MET A 28 -15.47 -37.85 3.82
CA MET A 28 -15.67 -36.69 4.71
C MET A 28 -14.50 -36.35 5.66
N PRO A 29 -13.86 -37.28 6.38
CA PRO A 29 -12.78 -36.91 7.29
C PRO A 29 -11.48 -36.58 6.55
N ILE A 30 -11.24 -37.22 5.40
CA ILE A 30 -10.07 -36.97 4.56
C ILE A 30 -10.22 -35.62 3.84
N ALA A 31 -11.37 -35.31 3.24
CA ALA A 31 -11.59 -34.01 2.61
C ALA A 31 -11.48 -32.84 3.61
N TRP A 32 -11.85 -33.04 4.88
CA TRP A 32 -11.71 -32.01 5.92
C TRP A 32 -10.26 -31.81 6.35
N ALA A 33 -9.49 -32.90 6.50
CA ALA A 33 -8.05 -32.82 6.78
C ALA A 33 -7.27 -32.21 5.60
N PHE A 34 -7.57 -32.61 4.36
CA PHE A 34 -6.95 -32.04 3.16
C PHE A 34 -7.39 -30.58 2.90
N SER A 35 -8.59 -30.17 3.29
CA SER A 35 -9.05 -28.77 3.24
C SER A 35 -8.21 -27.88 4.15
N LYS A 36 -8.06 -28.25 5.43
CA LYS A 36 -7.24 -27.49 6.39
C LYS A 36 -5.76 -27.44 6.00
N THR A 37 -5.19 -28.55 5.57
CA THR A 37 -3.77 -28.61 5.20
C THR A 37 -3.51 -27.89 3.87
N ARG A 38 -4.43 -27.94 2.89
CA ARG A 38 -4.32 -27.12 1.66
C ARG A 38 -4.46 -25.64 1.93
N LEU A 39 -5.35 -25.21 2.82
CA LEU A 39 -5.46 -23.80 3.23
C LEU A 39 -4.16 -23.29 3.84
N LYS A 40 -3.52 -24.11 4.69
CA LYS A 40 -2.25 -23.78 5.32
C LYS A 40 -1.08 -23.71 4.33
N ILE A 41 -1.01 -24.66 3.39
CA ILE A 41 -0.01 -24.68 2.32
C ILE A 41 -0.24 -23.55 1.30
N ILE A 42 -1.49 -23.17 1.03
CA ILE A 42 -1.79 -22.00 0.19
C ILE A 42 -1.34 -20.71 0.89
N HIS A 43 -1.53 -20.59 2.21
CA HIS A 43 -0.99 -19.48 2.99
C HIS A 43 0.54 -19.46 2.95
N GLU A 44 1.22 -20.57 3.25
CA GLU A 44 2.70 -20.65 3.22
C GLU A 44 3.31 -20.43 1.81
N ILE A 45 2.63 -20.86 0.73
CA ILE A 45 3.06 -20.60 -0.65
C ILE A 45 2.79 -19.14 -1.05
N LEU A 46 1.78 -18.48 -0.48
CA LEU A 46 1.52 -17.04 -0.66
C LEU A 46 2.44 -16.16 0.20
N ASP A 47 2.85 -16.63 1.38
CA ASP A 47 3.78 -15.96 2.30
C ASP A 47 5.23 -16.01 1.77
N GLY A 48 5.58 -16.99 0.93
CA GLY A 48 6.92 -17.17 0.38
C GLY A 48 7.38 -16.15 -0.67
N ALA A 49 6.55 -15.17 -1.02
CA ALA A 49 6.92 -14.12 -1.96
C ALA A 49 6.36 -12.75 -1.49
N HIS A 50 6.80 -12.31 -0.31
CA HIS A 50 6.74 -10.89 0.06
C HIS A 50 7.30 -10.07 -1.10
N SER A 51 6.43 -9.31 -1.77
CA SER A 51 6.86 -8.31 -2.74
C SER A 51 7.73 -7.31 -1.99
N GLN A 52 8.97 -7.12 -2.42
CA GLN A 52 9.81 -6.03 -1.91
C GLN A 52 9.28 -4.72 -2.50
N ILE A 53 8.14 -4.25 -1.97
CA ILE A 53 7.57 -2.96 -2.35
C ILE A 53 8.56 -1.90 -1.91
N LYS A 54 8.99 -1.07 -2.85
CA LYS A 54 9.91 0.03 -2.58
C LYS A 54 9.13 1.33 -2.60
N VAL A 55 9.16 2.03 -1.48
CA VAL A 55 8.56 3.35 -1.34
C VAL A 55 9.69 4.38 -1.34
N ALA A 56 9.48 5.50 -2.02
CA ALA A 56 10.35 6.66 -1.96
C ALA A 56 9.49 7.92 -1.92
N VAL A 57 9.79 8.83 -1.00
CA VAL A 57 9.05 10.09 -0.86
C VAL A 57 9.97 11.25 -1.20
N SER A 58 9.46 12.20 -1.98
CA SER A 58 10.19 13.39 -2.41
C SER A 58 9.26 14.59 -2.49
N SER A 59 9.81 15.80 -2.39
CA SER A 59 9.08 17.06 -2.62
C SER A 59 9.78 17.88 -3.69
N GLU A 60 9.05 18.81 -4.31
CA GLU A 60 9.65 19.74 -5.29
C GLU A 60 10.67 20.70 -4.64
N SER A 61 10.43 21.05 -3.37
CA SER A 61 11.32 21.88 -2.57
C SER A 61 11.17 21.51 -1.09
N GLU A 62 12.22 21.74 -0.30
CA GLU A 62 12.14 21.72 1.17
C GLU A 62 11.61 23.05 1.73
N PHE A 63 11.88 24.16 1.03
CA PHE A 63 11.52 25.51 1.46
C PHE A 63 10.45 26.13 0.54
N VAL A 64 9.38 26.63 1.14
CA VAL A 64 8.21 27.20 0.45
C VAL A 64 7.93 28.60 1.01
N ASN A 65 7.46 29.53 0.18
CA ASN A 65 7.00 30.82 0.69
C ASN A 65 5.54 30.70 1.15
N GLU A 66 5.14 31.54 2.09
CA GLU A 66 3.74 31.65 2.48
C GLU A 66 2.88 32.05 1.26
N GLY A 67 1.78 31.36 1.06
CA GLY A 67 0.88 31.54 -0.09
C GLY A 67 1.17 30.67 -1.30
N ASP A 68 2.38 30.09 -1.41
CA ASP A 68 2.71 29.14 -2.48
C ASP A 68 2.12 27.75 -2.16
N ASP A 69 2.04 26.90 -3.18
CA ASP A 69 1.65 25.49 -3.02
C ASP A 69 2.89 24.63 -2.71
N PHE A 70 2.70 23.60 -1.87
CA PHE A 70 3.72 22.58 -1.61
C PHE A 70 3.30 21.25 -2.22
N VAL A 71 4.16 20.66 -3.05
CA VAL A 71 3.91 19.40 -3.73
C VAL A 71 4.90 18.33 -3.30
N ALA A 72 4.37 17.16 -2.95
CA ALA A 72 5.14 15.97 -2.64
C ALA A 72 4.63 14.74 -3.39
N TYR A 73 5.55 13.81 -3.61
CA TYR A 73 5.34 12.58 -4.37
C TYR A 73 5.72 11.38 -3.52
N CYS A 74 4.80 10.42 -3.44
CA CYS A 74 5.06 9.10 -2.92
C CYS A 74 5.15 8.13 -4.09
N ASN A 75 6.37 7.70 -4.42
CA ASN A 75 6.64 6.76 -5.50
C ASN A 75 6.74 5.34 -4.94
N ILE A 76 5.89 4.46 -5.46
CA ILE A 76 5.78 3.07 -5.06
C ILE A 76 6.10 2.23 -6.29
N THR A 77 7.19 1.47 -6.19
CA THR A 77 7.71 0.64 -7.28
C THR A 77 7.78 -0.82 -6.88
N GLY A 78 7.78 -1.69 -7.88
CA GLY A 78 7.82 -3.14 -7.67
C GLY A 78 6.46 -3.75 -7.32
N LEU A 79 5.36 -3.07 -7.65
CA LEU A 79 4.01 -3.61 -7.46
C LEU A 79 3.74 -4.70 -8.50
N ARG A 80 3.33 -5.88 -8.05
CA ARG A 80 2.75 -6.92 -8.91
C ARG A 80 1.27 -6.60 -9.17
N PRO A 81 0.65 -7.19 -10.22
CA PRO A 81 -0.74 -6.90 -10.58
C PRO A 81 -1.76 -7.04 -9.45
N TYR A 82 -1.52 -7.93 -8.48
CA TYR A 82 -2.42 -8.14 -7.33
C TYR A 82 -2.04 -7.33 -6.09
N ASP A 83 -0.83 -6.76 -6.03
CA ASP A 83 -0.37 -6.01 -4.85
C ASP A 83 -1.16 -4.71 -4.70
N ILE A 84 -1.55 -4.06 -5.81
CA ILE A 84 -2.35 -2.82 -5.80
C ILE A 84 -3.73 -2.99 -5.13
N LEU A 85 -4.28 -4.20 -5.12
CA LEU A 85 -5.55 -4.50 -4.46
C LEU A 85 -5.39 -4.71 -2.94
N ARG A 86 -4.17 -4.99 -2.49
CA ARG A 86 -3.81 -5.30 -1.10
C ARG A 86 -3.25 -4.10 -0.37
N ILE A 87 -2.42 -3.30 -1.04
CA ILE A 87 -1.85 -2.10 -0.42
C ILE A 87 -2.87 -1.00 -0.27
N LYS A 88 -2.69 -0.13 0.73
CA LYS A 88 -3.33 1.16 0.90
C LYS A 88 -2.29 2.24 1.11
N VAL A 89 -2.40 3.32 0.35
CA VAL A 89 -1.52 4.48 0.46
C VAL A 89 -2.27 5.58 1.17
N GLN A 90 -1.71 6.14 2.23
CA GLN A 90 -2.33 7.22 2.99
C GLN A 90 -1.33 8.34 3.25
N TRP A 91 -1.81 9.58 3.16
CA TRP A 91 -1.02 10.75 3.53
C TRP A 91 -1.38 11.22 4.93
N LEU A 92 -0.35 11.60 5.69
CA LEU A 92 -0.49 12.22 6.99
C LEU A 92 0.23 13.57 6.96
N HIS A 93 -0.45 14.61 7.41
CA HIS A 93 0.15 15.92 7.64
C HIS A 93 0.28 16.13 9.15
N ASN A 94 1.51 16.29 9.64
CA ASN A 94 1.82 16.43 11.07
C ASN A 94 1.19 15.31 11.93
N GLY A 95 1.25 14.07 11.42
CA GLY A 95 0.70 12.88 12.07
C GLY A 95 -0.83 12.75 11.96
N LYS A 96 -1.55 13.74 11.46
CA LYS A 96 -2.99 13.65 11.17
C LYS A 96 -3.21 13.10 9.77
N ARG A 97 -3.96 12.01 9.67
CA ARG A 97 -4.34 11.43 8.38
C ARG A 97 -5.22 12.39 7.58
N ILE A 98 -4.85 12.64 6.32
CA ILE A 98 -5.59 13.53 5.40
C ILE A 98 -6.25 12.78 4.25
N SER A 99 -5.65 11.67 3.78
CA SER A 99 -6.18 10.91 2.64
C SER A 99 -5.94 9.42 2.75
N ASP A 100 -6.86 8.63 2.17
CA ASP A 100 -6.68 7.21 1.86
C ASP A 100 -6.84 7.04 0.34
N TYR A 101 -5.79 6.62 -0.38
CA TYR A 101 -5.78 6.49 -1.84
C TYR A 101 -6.32 7.73 -2.58
N CYS A 102 -5.82 8.91 -2.23
CA CYS A 102 -6.29 10.20 -2.71
C CYS A 102 -7.75 10.55 -2.42
N LYS A 103 -8.50 9.70 -1.72
CA LYS A 103 -9.78 10.09 -1.16
C LYS A 103 -9.52 10.87 0.14
N LEU A 104 -9.79 12.17 0.12
CA LEU A 104 -9.73 12.98 1.33
C LEU A 104 -10.80 12.54 2.33
N LEU A 105 -10.43 12.54 3.61
CA LEU A 105 -11.28 11.98 4.68
C LEU A 105 -12.42 12.88 5.10
N ASP A 106 -12.28 14.19 4.91
CA ASP A 106 -13.24 15.22 5.31
C ASP A 106 -13.42 16.24 4.18
N TYR A 107 -14.61 16.83 4.10
CA TYR A 107 -14.95 17.84 3.10
C TYR A 107 -14.09 19.11 3.28
N ASP A 108 -13.81 19.49 4.52
CA ASP A 108 -13.02 20.69 4.82
C ASP A 108 -11.58 20.59 4.29
N LEU A 109 -11.06 19.37 4.14
CA LEU A 109 -9.72 19.13 3.59
C LEU A 109 -9.62 19.48 2.10
N TYR A 110 -10.72 19.46 1.33
CA TYR A 110 -10.68 19.80 -0.11
C TYR A 110 -10.32 21.26 -0.39
N SER A 111 -10.49 22.14 0.60
CA SER A 111 -10.06 23.53 0.49
C SER A 111 -8.55 23.71 0.63
N LYS A 112 -7.87 22.74 1.26
CA LYS A 112 -6.47 22.84 1.66
C LYS A 112 -5.56 21.82 0.98
N TYR A 113 -6.10 20.68 0.55
CA TYR A 113 -5.34 19.56 0.03
C TYR A 113 -5.86 19.14 -1.33
N SER A 114 -4.95 18.76 -2.22
CA SER A 114 -5.28 18.11 -3.49
C SER A 114 -4.44 16.84 -3.65
N CYS A 115 -5.01 15.77 -4.19
CA CYS A 115 -4.29 14.52 -4.39
C CYS A 115 -4.53 13.98 -5.79
N ARG A 116 -3.46 13.48 -6.43
CA ARG A 116 -3.53 12.87 -7.75
C ARG A 116 -2.83 11.53 -7.77
N LEU A 117 -3.44 10.58 -8.47
CA LEU A 117 -2.84 9.27 -8.75
C LEU A 117 -2.24 9.31 -10.15
N LEU A 118 -0.94 9.05 -10.23
CA LEU A 118 -0.19 8.97 -11.47
C LEU A 118 0.36 7.55 -11.59
N SER A 119 0.11 6.86 -12.71
CA SER A 119 0.70 5.55 -12.98
C SER A 119 1.46 5.63 -14.30
N PRO A 120 2.74 6.03 -14.25
CA PRO A 120 3.51 6.26 -15.48
C PRO A 120 3.84 4.95 -16.20
N LYS A 121 3.91 3.82 -15.48
CA LYS A 121 4.22 2.50 -16.00
C LYS A 121 3.45 1.42 -15.22
N PRO A 122 3.14 0.26 -15.83
CA PRO A 122 2.60 -0.89 -15.10
C PRO A 122 3.54 -1.31 -13.97
N GLY A 123 3.02 -1.42 -12.76
CA GLY A 123 3.79 -1.79 -11.56
C GLY A 123 4.40 -0.59 -10.79
N ASP A 124 4.24 0.62 -11.32
CA ASP A 124 4.61 1.86 -10.65
C ASP A 124 3.35 2.67 -10.31
N LEU A 125 3.28 3.14 -9.07
CA LEU A 125 2.22 4.01 -8.58
C LEU A 125 2.86 5.23 -7.92
N ILE A 126 2.50 6.42 -8.41
CA ILE A 126 2.90 7.68 -7.80
C ILE A 126 1.64 8.33 -7.24
N VAL A 127 1.67 8.65 -5.96
CA VAL A 127 0.62 9.40 -5.28
C VAL A 127 1.16 10.80 -5.01
N GLU A 128 0.67 11.78 -5.76
CA GLU A 128 0.99 13.20 -5.59
C GLU A 128 0.05 13.80 -4.54
N GLN A 129 0.61 14.50 -3.57
CA GLN A 129 -0.13 15.27 -2.58
C GLN A 129 0.32 16.73 -2.65
N THR A 130 -0.65 17.62 -2.82
CA THR A 130 -0.47 19.06 -2.81
C THR A 130 -1.11 19.64 -1.55
N ILE A 131 -0.41 20.55 -0.88
CA ILE A 131 -0.95 21.46 0.14
C ILE A 131 -1.08 22.82 -0.53
N LEU A 132 -2.29 23.35 -0.58
CA LEU A 132 -2.61 24.61 -1.24
C LEU A 132 -2.37 25.79 -0.31
N ASN A 133 -1.91 26.92 -0.86
CA ASN A 133 -1.81 28.19 -0.15
C ASN A 133 -1.17 28.04 1.24
N VAL A 134 0.07 27.55 1.29
CA VAL A 134 0.78 27.17 2.52
C VAL A 134 0.88 28.36 3.49
N GLN A 135 0.59 28.09 4.77
CA GLN A 135 0.59 29.04 5.89
C GLN A 135 1.58 28.56 6.95
N LEU A 136 2.09 29.46 7.80
CA LEU A 136 3.09 29.11 8.83
C LEU A 136 2.71 27.90 9.72
N GLU A 137 1.42 27.70 9.96
CA GLU A 137 0.86 26.55 10.69
C GLU A 137 0.98 25.19 9.98
N ASP A 138 1.23 25.19 8.68
CA ASP A 138 1.46 23.98 7.88
C ASP A 138 2.92 23.49 7.95
N ALA A 139 3.80 24.22 8.64
CA ALA A 139 5.17 23.76 8.83
C ALA A 139 5.21 22.44 9.60
N GLY A 140 6.17 21.57 9.24
CA GLY A 140 6.33 20.27 9.88
C GLY A 140 6.67 19.17 8.87
N PHE A 141 5.86 18.12 8.83
CA PHE A 141 6.13 16.94 8.00
C PHE A 141 4.89 16.46 7.26
N LEU A 142 5.11 16.12 5.99
CA LEU A 142 4.17 15.36 5.19
C LEU A 142 4.70 13.93 5.06
N GLU A 143 3.90 12.97 5.49
CA GLU A 143 4.29 11.57 5.58
C GLU A 143 3.43 10.72 4.65
N CYS A 144 4.07 9.93 3.79
CA CYS A 144 3.40 8.87 3.04
C CYS A 144 3.54 7.56 3.80
N GLU A 145 2.42 6.91 4.07
CA GLU A 145 2.36 5.63 4.72
C GLU A 145 1.70 4.61 3.79
N VAL A 146 2.39 3.51 3.53
CA VAL A 146 1.87 2.38 2.75
C VAL A 146 1.61 1.25 3.72
N VAL A 147 0.35 0.83 3.80
CA VAL A 147 -0.08 -0.27 4.66
C VAL A 147 -0.57 -1.42 3.81
N GLU A 148 -0.20 -2.64 4.17
CA GLU A 148 -0.82 -3.82 3.59
C GLU A 148 -2.15 -4.10 4.33
N ALA A 149 -3.25 -4.10 3.59
CA ALA A 149 -4.53 -4.52 4.12
C ALA A 149 -4.64 -6.05 4.01
N MET A 150 -4.34 -6.75 5.09
CA MET A 150 -4.67 -8.18 5.21
C MET A 150 -6.19 -8.33 5.21
N ARG A 151 -6.74 -8.84 4.11
CA ARG A 151 -8.16 -9.19 3.98
C ARG A 151 -8.32 -10.69 4.16
N GLU A 152 -8.99 -11.10 5.23
CA GLU A 152 -9.54 -12.45 5.32
C GLU A 152 -11.07 -12.34 5.24
N TYR A 153 -11.69 -13.07 4.31
CA TYR A 153 -13.15 -13.16 4.18
C TYR A 153 -13.88 -11.82 4.33
N SER A 154 -13.44 -10.79 3.60
CA SER A 154 -14.01 -9.43 3.59
C SER A 154 -13.91 -8.58 4.87
N GLN A 155 -13.22 -9.07 5.91
CA GLN A 155 -12.86 -8.28 7.09
C GLN A 155 -11.36 -7.93 7.08
N ILE A 156 -11.04 -6.69 7.45
CA ILE A 156 -9.64 -6.24 7.59
C ILE A 156 -9.16 -6.72 8.96
N ILE A 157 -8.26 -7.69 8.99
CA ILE A 157 -7.82 -8.37 10.23
C ILE A 157 -6.56 -7.73 10.82
N GLY A 158 -5.78 -7.02 10.00
CA GLY A 158 -4.58 -6.30 10.42
C GLY A 158 -4.20 -5.23 9.40
N LYS A 159 -3.45 -4.23 9.86
CA LYS A 159 -2.76 -3.24 9.02
C LYS A 159 -1.29 -3.33 9.37
N ASP A 160 -0.51 -4.03 8.54
CA ASP A 160 0.94 -4.00 8.68
C ASP A 160 1.46 -2.79 7.88
N ILE A 161 2.29 -1.98 8.54
CA ILE A 161 2.94 -0.85 7.89
C ILE A 161 4.10 -1.40 7.08
N GLU A 162 3.96 -1.40 5.76
CA GLU A 162 5.00 -1.84 4.83
C GLU A 162 6.12 -0.80 4.74
N ALA A 163 5.75 0.48 4.71
CA ALA A 163 6.69 1.57 4.68
C ALA A 163 6.07 2.89 5.14
N LYS A 164 6.87 3.71 5.82
CA LYS A 164 6.55 5.09 6.16
C LYS A 164 7.76 5.97 5.89
N GLN A 165 7.56 7.03 5.11
CA GLN A 165 8.59 8.02 4.79
C GLN A 165 8.00 9.42 4.81
N SER A 166 8.84 10.40 5.13
CA SER A 166 8.40 11.78 5.33
C SER A 166 9.28 12.77 4.59
N VAL A 167 8.68 13.90 4.24
CA VAL A 167 9.38 15.07 3.73
C VAL A 167 9.07 16.27 4.62
N PRO A 168 10.08 17.09 4.95
CA PRO A 168 9.87 18.30 5.74
C PRO A 168 9.19 19.38 4.91
N ILE A 169 8.32 20.15 5.56
CA ILE A 169 7.75 21.40 5.04
C ILE A 169 8.36 22.53 5.85
N ARG A 170 9.23 23.32 5.22
CA ARG A 170 9.81 24.52 5.84
C ARG A 170 9.29 25.75 5.14
N ILE A 171 8.75 26.68 5.91
CA ILE A 171 8.17 27.91 5.38
C ILE A 171 9.16 29.03 5.61
N ARG A 172 9.48 29.77 4.55
CA ARG A 172 10.31 30.96 4.66
C ARG A 172 9.50 32.04 5.38
N GLY A 173 9.73 32.17 6.69
CA GLY A 173 9.18 33.28 7.44
C GLY A 173 9.73 34.60 6.90
N ARG A 174 8.92 35.67 6.96
CA ARG A 174 9.47 37.03 6.88
C ARG A 174 10.50 37.18 7.99
N THR A 175 11.76 37.29 7.61
CA THR A 175 12.80 37.79 8.50
C THR A 175 12.70 39.31 8.48
N GLU A 176 11.67 39.86 9.12
CA GLU A 176 11.62 41.28 9.47
C GLU A 176 11.37 41.37 10.98
N ASP A 177 12.23 42.14 11.65
CA ASP A 177 12.17 42.57 13.06
C ASP A 177 12.70 41.69 14.20
N ILE A 178 13.95 41.18 14.12
CA ILE A 178 14.83 41.12 15.33
C ILE A 178 16.31 41.31 14.95
N GLN A 179 16.68 42.42 14.29
CA GLN A 179 18.09 42.82 14.22
C GLN A 179 18.36 44.32 14.02
N ARG A 180 17.49 45.20 14.55
CA ARG A 180 17.88 46.59 14.84
C ARG A 180 17.69 46.87 16.32
N ARG A 181 18.70 46.43 17.08
CA ARG A 181 19.12 47.14 18.31
C ARG A 181 19.80 48.44 17.91
#